data_AF-A0A1G3QAC0-F1
#
_entry.id   AF-A0A1G3QAC0-F1
#
_cell.length_a   1.000
_cell.length_b   1.000
_cell.length_c   1.000
_cell.angle_alpha   90.00
_cell.angle_beta   90.00
_cell.angle_gamma   90.00
#
_symmetry.space_group_name_H-M   'P 1'
#
loop_
_entity.id
_entity.type
_entity.pdbx_description
1 polymer ?
#
loop_
_entity_poly.entity_id
_entity_poly.type
_entity_poly.pdbx_seq_one_letter_code
_entity_poly.pdbx_strand_id
1 'polypeptide(L)' 'MKITKNTKALDALRMSGAILKIFQKYNLYCPGCKGIGEETLEKIAVCNGMDVHEFVDELNSALE' A
#
# COMPACT_ATOMS: atom_id res chain seq x y z
N MET A 1 2.43 -13.36 -6.88
CA MET A 1 1.47 -13.18 -5.75
C MET A 1 0.58 -12.01 -6.09
N LYS A 2 -0.71 -12.02 -5.71
CA LYS A 2 -1.63 -10.91 -6.01
C LYS A 2 -1.98 -10.15 -4.73
N ILE A 3 -1.70 -8.85 -4.70
CA ILE A 3 -2.14 -7.93 -3.65
C ILE A 3 -3.64 -7.70 -3.81
N THR A 4 -4.36 -7.65 -2.69
CA THR A 4 -5.79 -7.32 -2.66
C THR A 4 -6.04 -6.16 -1.70
N LYS A 5 -7.21 -5.53 -1.79
CA LYS A 5 -7.58 -4.43 -0.88
C LYS A 5 -7.57 -4.80 0.61
N ASN A 6 -7.72 -6.09 0.93
CA ASN A 6 -7.69 -6.64 2.29
C ASN A 6 -6.26 -6.95 2.79
N THR A 7 -5.26 -6.88 1.91
CA THR A 7 -3.85 -7.07 2.29
C THR A 7 -3.45 -5.95 3.26
N LYS A 8 -2.70 -6.31 4.31
CA LYS A 8 -2.13 -5.28 5.20
C LYS A 8 -0.99 -4.55 4.50
N ALA A 9 -0.86 -3.26 4.74
CA ALA A 9 0.22 -2.48 4.15
C ALA A 9 1.60 -3.02 4.49
N LEU A 10 1.83 -3.51 5.72
CA LEU A 10 3.12 -4.08 6.09
C LEU A 10 3.44 -5.36 5.30
N ASP A 11 2.42 -6.18 5.02
CA ASP A 11 2.60 -7.39 4.21
C ASP A 11 2.96 -6.99 2.77
N ALA A 12 2.27 -6.01 2.18
CA ALA A 12 2.58 -5.50 0.85
C ALA A 12 3.99 -4.89 0.76
N LEU A 13 4.38 -4.07 1.74
CA LEU A 13 5.70 -3.42 1.80
C LEU A 13 6.85 -4.44 1.93
N ARG A 14 6.61 -5.62 2.51
CA ARG A 14 7.61 -6.71 2.59
C ARG A 14 7.78 -7.48 1.28
N MET A 15 6.86 -7.34 0.32
CA MET A 15 6.91 -8.09 -0.93
C MET A 15 7.99 -7.57 -1.88
N SER A 16 8.18 -6.25 -1.97
CA SER A 16 9.15 -5.66 -2.89
C SER A 16 9.48 -4.21 -2.54
N GLY A 17 10.73 -3.79 -2.80
CA GLY A 17 11.11 -2.38 -2.74
C GLY A 17 10.39 -1.49 -3.76
N ALA A 18 9.82 -2.06 -4.82
CA ALA A 18 8.98 -1.31 -5.77
C ALA A 18 7.66 -0.84 -5.11
N ILE A 19 7.09 -1.65 -4.21
CA ILE A 19 5.91 -1.28 -3.44
C ILE A 19 6.20 -0.09 -2.52
N LEU A 20 7.38 -0.09 -1.87
CA LEU A 20 7.80 1.05 -1.04
C LEU A 20 7.83 2.36 -1.83
N LYS A 21 8.29 2.34 -3.10
CA LYS A 21 8.31 3.55 -3.94
C LYS A 21 6.90 4.09 -4.22
N ILE A 22 5.91 3.22 -4.40
CA ILE A 22 4.51 3.63 -4.59
C ILE A 22 3.96 4.27 -3.29
N PHE A 23 4.22 3.66 -2.13
CA PHE A 23 3.83 4.25 -0.85
C PHE A 23 4.48 5.62 -0.62
N GLN A 24 5.74 5.79 -1.02
CA GLN A 24 6.42 7.09 -0.97
C GLN A 24 5.81 8.11 -1.95
N LYS A 25 5.46 7.70 -3.18
CA LYS A 25 4.78 8.54 -4.18
C LYS A 25 3.49 9.16 -3.63
N TYR A 26 2.72 8.39 -2.86
CA TYR A 26 1.47 8.84 -2.24
C TYR A 26 1.65 9.45 -0.84
N ASN A 27 2.88 9.65 -0.35
CA ASN A 27 3.18 10.09 1.03
C ASN A 27 2.54 9.19 2.12
N LEU A 28 2.31 7.92 1.81
CA LEU A 28 1.72 6.92 2.71
C LEU A 28 2.77 6.20 3.57
N TYR A 29 4.05 6.48 3.36
CA TYR A 29 5.13 5.92 4.18
C TYR A 29 5.60 6.94 5.20
N CYS A 30 5.28 6.69 6.49
CA CYS A 30 5.84 7.44 7.60
C CYS A 30 6.76 6.53 8.42
N PRO A 31 8.11 6.69 8.31
CA PRO A 31 9.08 5.81 9.00
C PRO A 31 8.91 5.76 10.52
N GLY A 32 8.31 6.79 11.12
CA GLY A 32 8.05 6.90 12.56
C GLY A 32 6.64 6.49 13.00
N CYS A 33 5.73 6.20 12.07
CA CYS A 33 4.34 5.88 12.41
C CYS A 33 4.21 4.38 12.69
N LYS A 34 4.12 3.99 13.97
CA LYS A 34 3.96 2.60 14.39
C LYS A 34 2.66 1.94 13.91
N GLY A 35 1.67 2.71 13.43
CA GLY A 35 0.32 2.22 13.09
C GLY A 35 0.04 1.95 11.61
N ILE A 36 0.79 2.54 10.68
CA ILE A 36 0.44 2.46 9.24
C ILE A 36 0.59 1.03 8.67
N GLY A 37 1.42 0.20 9.30
CA GLY A 37 1.66 -1.17 8.88
C GLY A 37 0.52 -2.15 9.22
N GLU A 38 -0.33 -1.83 10.19
CA GLU A 38 -1.38 -2.76 10.65
C GLU A 38 -2.70 -2.63 9.89
N GLU A 39 -2.88 -1.55 9.14
CA GLU A 39 -4.10 -1.26 8.38
C GLU A 39 -4.12 -1.97 7.01
N THR A 40 -5.33 -2.19 6.51
CA THR A 40 -5.55 -2.69 5.14
C THR A 40 -5.30 -1.60 4.11
N LEU A 41 -4.94 -2.01 2.89
CA LEU A 41 -4.79 -1.08 1.75
C LEU A 41 -6.08 -0.31 1.46
N GLU A 42 -7.24 -0.95 1.62
CA GLU A 42 -8.56 -0.30 1.49
C GLU A 42 -8.69 0.88 2.46
N LYS A 43 -8.39 0.65 3.74
CA LYS A 43 -8.55 1.69 4.76
C LYS A 43 -7.57 2.83 4.56
N ILE A 44 -6.34 2.52 4.16
CA ILE A 44 -5.34 3.53 3.83
C ILE A 44 -5.81 4.39 2.64
N ALA A 45 -6.27 3.76 1.55
CA ALA A 45 -6.74 4.50 0.38
C ALA A 45 -7.96 5.39 0.72
N VAL A 46 -8.97 4.84 1.41
CA VAL A 46 -10.16 5.61 1.81
C VAL A 46 -9.83 6.78 2.74
N CYS A 47 -8.98 6.58 3.75
CA CYS A 47 -8.58 7.65 4.68
C CYS A 47 -7.77 8.77 4.01
N ASN A 48 -7.16 8.49 2.86
CA ASN A 48 -6.38 9.46 2.08
C ASN A 48 -7.12 9.94 0.82
N GLY A 49 -8.40 9.61 0.66
CA GLY A 49 -9.21 10.03 -0.49
C GLY A 49 -8.76 9.45 -1.83
N MET A 50 -8.10 8.29 -1.81
CA MET A 50 -7.63 7.58 -3.00
C MET A 50 -8.64 6.52 -3.44
N ASP A 51 -8.66 6.21 -4.73
CA ASP A 51 -9.38 5.06 -5.23
C ASP A 51 -8.65 3.75 -4.85
N VAL A 52 -9.39 2.85 -4.19
CA VAL A 52 -8.84 1.59 -3.68
C VAL A 52 -8.45 0.65 -4.82
N HIS A 53 -9.21 0.65 -5.91
CA HIS A 53 -8.97 -0.22 -7.05
C HIS A 53 -7.72 0.24 -7.82
N GLU A 54 -7.62 1.52 -8.15
CA GLU A 54 -6.45 2.09 -8.81
C GLU A 54 -5.17 1.87 -7.99
N PHE A 55 -5.25 2.05 -6.66
CA PHE A 55 -4.12 1.82 -5.78
C PHE A 55 -3.66 0.36 -5.78
N VAL A 56 -4.59 -0.59 -5.64
CA VAL A 56 -4.26 -2.02 -5.64
C VAL A 56 -3.74 -2.48 -7.02
N ASP A 57 -4.27 -1.93 -8.11
CA ASP A 57 -3.81 -2.25 -9.46
C ASP A 57 -2.38 -1.75 -9.69
N GLU A 58 -2.07 -0.51 -9.30
CA GLU A 58 -0.70 0.03 -9.40
C GLU A 58 0.31 -0.79 -8.58
N LEU A 59 -0.08 -1.24 -7.38
CA LEU A 59 0.75 -2.13 -6.56
C LEU A 59 1.01 -3.48 -7.24
N ASN A 60 0.00 -4.07 -7.87
CA ASN A 60 0.16 -5.35 -8.58
C ASN A 60 1.03 -5.18 -9.83
N SER A 61 0.87 -4.09 -10.59
CA SER A 61 1.70 -3.81 -11.77
C SER A 61 3.19 -3.62 -11.43
N ALA A 62 3.51 -3.16 -10.22
CA ALA A 62 4.90 -3.03 -9.76
C ALA A 62 5.54 -4.36 -9.32
N LEU A 63 4.79 -5.48 -9.32
CA LEU A 63 5.29 -6.83 -9.03
C LEU A 63 5.47 -7.69 -10.29
N GLU A 64 5.05 -7.21 -11.45
CA GLU A 64 5.31 -7.83 -12.76
C GLU A 64 6.69 -7.44 -13.30
#